data_AF-A0A397IPJ3-F1
#
_entry.id   AF-A0A397IPJ3-F1
#
_cell.length_a   1.000
_cell.length_b   1.000
_cell.length_c   1.000
_cell.angle_alpha   90.00
_cell.angle_beta   90.00
_cell.angle_gamma   90.00
#
_symmetry.space_group_name_H-M   'P 1'
#
loop_
_entity.id
_entity.type
_entity.pdbx_description
1 polymer ?
#
loop_
_entity_poly.entity_id
_entity_poly.type
_entity_poly.pdbx_seq_one_letter_code
_entity_poly.pdbx_strand_id
1 'polypeptide(L)'
;MVIEVKTFWVLYLEDSESLHEKYVEDLRRKECETIPLNAGRKISVVDIIHQIFGYLVVNKLQYGILSTYNQNWFLKRPKEESRTLEISPTVDMQSQNPQILKCYNYLQHLSRTEAECPSPGTTPSLSPRSSLDNESPDDNTSDSDYEDYEETSKQKQK
;
A
#
# COMPACT_ATOMS: atom_id res chain seq x y z
N MET A 1 -8.13 8.69 -8.05
CA MET A 1 -7.52 8.65 -6.71
C MET A 1 -8.66 8.68 -5.71
N VAL A 2 -8.90 7.57 -5.00
CA VAL A 2 -9.94 7.50 -3.97
C VAL A 2 -9.28 7.89 -2.65
N ILE A 3 -9.74 8.97 -2.03
CA ILE A 3 -9.30 9.40 -0.69
C ILE A 3 -10.44 9.08 0.26
N GLU A 4 -10.21 8.15 1.19
CA GLU A 4 -11.15 7.84 2.27
C GLU A 4 -10.72 8.61 3.54
N VAL A 5 -11.63 9.40 4.10
CA VAL A 5 -11.39 10.17 5.33
C VAL A 5 -12.32 9.63 6.43
N LYS A 6 -11.75 9.10 7.52
CA LYS A 6 -12.52 8.68 8.71
C LYS A 6 -12.28 9.63 9.87
N THR A 7 -13.34 10.30 10.31
CA THR A 7 -13.30 11.32 11.37
C THR A 7 -13.52 10.78 12.78
N PHE A 8 -13.98 9.52 12.92
CA PHE A 8 -14.26 8.91 14.23
C PHE A 8 -13.04 8.25 14.89
N TRP A 9 -11.89 8.24 14.22
CA TRP A 9 -10.66 7.59 14.65
C TRP A 9 -9.55 8.63 14.80
N VAL A 10 -9.82 9.63 15.64
CA VAL A 10 -8.87 10.71 15.90
C VAL A 10 -7.74 10.16 16.78
N LEU A 11 -6.52 10.25 16.28
CA LEU A 11 -5.32 10.06 17.09
C LEU A 11 -5.24 11.22 18.09
N TYR A 12 -5.46 10.92 19.37
CA TYR A 12 -5.18 11.84 20.46
C TYR A 12 -3.80 11.52 21.01
N LEU A 13 -2.84 12.37 20.66
CA LEU A 13 -1.47 12.34 21.14
C LEU A 13 -1.13 13.77 21.53
N GLU A 14 -0.63 13.98 22.75
CA GLU A 14 -0.13 15.29 23.16
C GLU A 14 1.14 15.63 22.39
N ASP A 15 1.44 16.92 22.18
CA ASP A 15 2.60 17.35 21.38
C ASP A 15 3.94 16.83 21.96
N SER A 16 3.99 16.55 23.27
CA SER A 16 5.15 15.98 23.96
C SER A 16 5.22 14.46 23.92
N GLU A 17 4.15 13.77 23.56
CA GLU A 17 4.09 12.31 23.56
C GLU A 17 4.71 11.74 22.28
N SER A 18 5.53 10.70 22.43
CA SER A 18 6.08 9.95 21.31
C SER A 18 5.06 8.93 20.81
N LEU A 19 4.79 8.92 19.50
CA LEU A 19 3.94 7.91 18.86
C LEU A 19 4.44 6.49 19.16
N HIS A 20 5.76 6.29 19.18
CA HIS A 20 6.37 4.99 19.45
C HIS A 20 6.14 4.54 20.89
N GLU A 21 6.39 5.42 21.86
CA GLU A 21 6.20 5.11 23.28
C GLU A 21 4.73 4.77 23.55
N LYS A 22 3.81 5.59 23.02
CA LYS A 22 2.37 5.36 23.17
C LYS A 22 1.91 4.06 22.53
N TYR A 23 2.45 3.73 21.36
CA TYR A 23 2.18 2.45 20.70
C TYR A 23 2.61 1.27 21.58
N VAL A 24 3.80 1.32 22.18
CA VAL A 24 4.30 0.25 23.07
C VAL A 24 3.45 0.13 24.33
N GLU A 25 3.03 1.26 24.93
CA GLU A 25 2.12 1.26 26.08
C GLU A 25 0.76 0.64 25.75
N ASP A 26 0.15 1.05 24.65
CA ASP A 26 -1.13 0.52 24.20
C ASP A 26 -1.06 -0.96 23.83
N LEU A 27 0.09 -1.41 23.28
CA LEU A 27 0.31 -2.82 22.96
C LEU A 27 0.33 -3.66 24.24
N ARG A 28 1.10 -3.23 25.26
CA ARG A 28 1.13 -3.92 26.57
C ARG A 28 -0.23 -3.90 27.26
N ARG A 29 -0.97 -2.78 27.18
CA ARG A 29 -2.30 -2.68 27.75
C ARG A 29 -3.26 -3.69 27.12
N LYS A 30 -3.20 -3.85 25.80
CA LYS A 30 -4.03 -4.83 25.07
C LYS A 30 -3.68 -6.28 25.40
N GLU A 31 -2.43 -6.59 25.70
CA GLU A 31 -2.01 -7.91 26.15
C GLU A 31 -2.50 -8.23 27.57
N CYS A 32 -2.65 -7.21 28.43
CA CYS A 32 -3.08 -7.35 29.82
C CYS A 32 -4.61 -7.24 30.05
N GLU A 33 -5.36 -6.64 29.12
CA GLU A 33 -6.82 -6.47 29.26
C GLU A 33 -7.57 -7.83 29.12
N THR A 34 -8.01 -8.38 30.25
CA THR A 34 -9.17 -9.29 30.28
C THR A 34 -10.43 -8.43 30.09
N ILE A 35 -10.92 -8.34 28.86
CA ILE A 35 -11.97 -7.41 28.40
C ILE A 35 -13.16 -7.35 29.37
N PRO A 36 -13.38 -6.25 30.12
CA PRO A 36 -14.66 -5.99 30.75
C PRO A 36 -15.61 -5.47 29.66
N LEU A 37 -16.72 -6.17 29.43
CA LEU A 37 -17.65 -5.99 28.32
C LEU A 37 -18.24 -4.56 28.15
N ASN A 38 -18.06 -3.66 29.12
CA ASN A 38 -18.82 -2.41 29.25
C ASN A 38 -17.98 -1.12 29.41
N ALA A 39 -16.66 -1.13 29.25
CA ALA A 39 -15.90 0.11 29.14
C ALA A 39 -15.99 0.60 27.68
N GLY A 40 -16.50 1.82 27.46
CA GLY A 40 -16.50 2.43 26.13
C GLY A 40 -15.13 2.27 25.47
N ARG A 41 -15.07 1.59 24.33
CA ARG A 41 -13.82 1.15 23.71
C ARG A 41 -13.03 2.37 23.23
N LYS A 42 -12.08 2.85 24.05
CA LYS A 42 -11.17 3.92 23.67
C LYS A 42 -10.25 3.41 22.57
N ILE A 43 -10.26 4.07 21.43
CA ILE A 43 -9.39 3.78 20.28
C ILE A 43 -7.95 4.01 20.71
N SER A 44 -7.10 3.01 20.46
CA SER A 44 -5.69 3.05 20.84
C SER A 44 -4.81 3.35 19.62
N VAL A 45 -3.57 3.80 19.85
CA VAL A 45 -2.57 4.01 18.79
C VAL A 45 -2.35 2.73 17.99
N VAL A 46 -2.32 1.57 18.65
CA VAL A 46 -2.24 0.26 17.99
C VAL A 46 -3.40 0.03 17.01
N ASP A 47 -4.64 0.41 17.36
CA ASP A 47 -5.78 0.27 16.44
C ASP A 47 -5.58 1.14 15.18
N ILE A 48 -5.08 2.36 15.37
CA ILE A 48 -4.85 3.32 14.29
C ILE A 48 -3.72 2.84 13.36
N ILE A 49 -2.60 2.37 13.93
CA ILE A 49 -1.47 1.85 13.16
C ILE A 49 -1.86 0.58 12.40
N HIS A 50 -2.57 -0.36 13.02
CA HIS A 50 -3.09 -1.54 12.33
C HIS A 50 -4.06 -1.18 11.21
N GLN A 51 -4.92 -0.18 11.43
CA GLN A 51 -5.88 0.25 10.43
C GLN A 51 -5.18 0.87 9.20
N ILE A 52 -4.25 1.81 9.40
CA ILE A 52 -3.54 2.41 8.25
C ILE A 52 -2.69 1.37 7.52
N PHE A 53 -2.04 0.45 8.25
CA PHE A 53 -1.35 -0.68 7.64
C PHE A 53 -2.30 -1.53 6.79
N GLY A 54 -3.48 -1.86 7.32
CA GLY A 54 -4.52 -2.58 6.59
C GLY A 54 -4.94 -1.88 5.31
N TYR A 55 -5.15 -0.56 5.34
CA TYR A 55 -5.44 0.22 4.14
C TYR A 55 -4.31 0.17 3.12
N LEU A 56 -3.06 0.33 3.56
CA LEU A 56 -1.92 0.21 2.66
C LEU A 56 -1.90 -1.17 2.01
N VAL A 57 -2.14 -2.25 2.77
CA VAL A 57 -2.09 -3.63 2.27
C VAL A 57 -3.19 -3.89 1.25
N VAL A 58 -4.44 -3.55 1.58
CA VAL A 58 -5.60 -3.77 0.71
C VAL A 58 -5.45 -2.99 -0.61
N ASN A 59 -4.90 -1.78 -0.55
CA ASN A 59 -4.70 -0.94 -1.73
C ASN A 59 -3.34 -1.17 -2.42
N LYS A 60 -2.53 -2.13 -1.97
CA LYS A 60 -1.17 -2.41 -2.50
C LYS A 60 -0.26 -1.17 -2.53
N LEU A 61 -0.45 -0.23 -1.61
CA LEU A 61 0.32 1.01 -1.54
C LEU A 61 1.61 0.82 -0.73
N GLN A 62 2.70 1.42 -1.21
CA GLN A 62 3.98 1.45 -0.51
C GLN A 62 4.07 2.59 0.53
N TYR A 63 3.41 3.71 0.30
CA TYR A 63 3.57 4.92 1.11
C TYR A 63 2.24 5.37 1.72
N GLY A 64 2.31 5.91 2.92
CA GLY A 64 1.16 6.45 3.65
C GLY A 64 1.53 7.64 4.52
N ILE A 65 0.51 8.31 5.04
CA ILE A 65 0.68 9.44 5.95
C ILE A 65 -0.29 9.27 7.11
N LEU A 66 0.25 9.35 8.32
CA LEU A 66 -0.53 9.53 9.53
C LEU A 66 -0.31 10.97 9.99
N SER A 67 -1.40 11.72 10.15
CA SER A 67 -1.34 13.14 10.44
C SER A 67 -2.36 13.47 11.53
N THR A 68 -1.92 14.21 12.53
CA THR A 68 -2.78 15.04 13.36
C THR A 68 -2.70 16.47 12.85
N TYR A 69 -3.43 17.38 13.50
CA TYR A 69 -3.38 18.79 13.13
C TYR A 69 -1.96 19.39 13.26
N ASN A 70 -1.20 19.00 14.29
CA ASN A 70 0.12 19.55 14.58
C ASN A 70 1.28 18.64 14.15
N GLN A 71 1.09 17.32 14.18
CA GLN A 71 2.16 16.33 14.04
C GLN A 71 1.91 15.41 12.85
N ASN A 72 2.97 15.02 12.17
CA ASN A 72 2.90 14.19 10.98
C ASN A 72 3.95 13.08 11.02
N TRP A 73 3.54 11.89 10.59
CA TRP A 73 4.38 10.72 10.41
C TRP A 73 4.22 10.18 9.00
N PHE A 74 5.36 9.96 8.35
CA PHE A 74 5.43 9.40 7.01
C PHE A 74 5.69 7.90 7.10
N LEU A 75 4.91 7.13 6.35
CA LEU A 75 4.90 5.68 6.44
C LEU A 75 5.44 5.08 5.16
N LYS A 76 6.22 4.01 5.29
CA LYS A 76 6.74 3.22 4.17
C LYS A 76 6.58 1.73 4.47
N ARG A 77 6.08 0.98 3.49
CA ARG A 77 6.03 -0.49 3.48
C ARG A 77 7.03 -1.01 2.45
N PRO A 78 8.23 -1.45 2.86
CA PRO A 78 9.25 -1.93 1.92
C PRO A 78 8.72 -3.08 1.04
N LYS A 79 9.15 -3.13 -0.23
CA LYS A 79 8.71 -4.19 -1.16
C LYS A 79 9.26 -5.57 -0.76
N GLU A 80 10.49 -5.59 -0.29
CA GLU A 80 11.21 -6.78 0.18
C GLU A 80 10.58 -7.31 1.47
N GLU A 81 10.11 -6.41 2.34
CA GLU A 81 9.47 -6.72 3.61
C GLU A 81 8.03 -6.21 3.65
N SER A 82 7.17 -6.78 2.80
CA SER A 82 5.76 -6.37 2.67
C SER A 82 4.92 -6.49 3.95
N ARG A 83 5.45 -7.08 5.03
CA ARG A 83 4.81 -7.16 6.35
C ARG A 83 5.29 -6.09 7.33
N THR A 84 6.36 -5.38 7.00
CA THR A 84 6.97 -4.36 7.87
C THR A 84 6.40 -3.00 7.53
N LEU A 85 6.10 -2.20 8.57
CA LEU A 85 5.75 -0.79 8.42
C LEU A 85 6.85 0.06 9.06
N GLU A 86 7.57 0.80 8.24
CA GLU A 86 8.52 1.82 8.66
C GLU A 86 7.78 3.15 8.89
N ILE A 87 8.07 3.82 10.00
CA ILE A 87 7.47 5.10 10.38
C ILE A 87 8.60 6.11 10.60
N SER A 88 8.49 7.28 9.97
CA SER A 88 9.45 8.36 10.15
C SER A 88 9.39 8.93 11.58
N PRO A 89 10.43 9.66 12.01
CA PRO A 89 10.29 10.59 13.13
C PRO A 89 9.15 11.58 12.90
N THR A 90 8.64 12.15 13.99
CA THR A 90 7.59 13.18 13.95
C THR A 90 8.08 14.41 13.19
N VAL A 91 7.24 14.93 12.30
CA VAL A 91 7.44 16.22 11.63
C VAL A 91 6.32 17.15 12.05
N ASP A 92 6.68 18.16 12.83
CA ASP A 92 5.74 19.18 13.28
C ASP A 92 5.34 20.11 12.12
N MET A 93 4.10 20.61 12.19
CA MET A 93 3.55 21.55 11.21
C MET A 93 4.40 22.82 11.08
N GLN A 94 5.05 23.25 12.16
CA GLN A 94 5.91 24.44 12.18
C GLN A 94 7.39 24.14 11.86
N SER A 95 7.73 22.88 11.58
CA SER A 95 9.11 22.51 11.25
C SER A 95 9.59 23.23 9.99
N GLN A 96 10.81 23.77 10.04
CA GLN A 96 11.47 24.40 8.90
C GLN A 96 12.50 23.48 8.24
N ASN A 97 12.86 22.37 8.89
CA ASN A 97 13.86 21.44 8.39
C ASN A 97 13.55 19.98 8.76
N PRO A 98 12.91 19.21 7.88
CA PRO A 98 12.32 19.63 6.61
C PRO A 98 10.98 20.38 6.82
N GLN A 99 10.67 21.33 5.94
CA GLN A 99 9.32 21.91 5.88
C GLN A 99 8.30 20.82 5.53
N ILE A 100 7.16 20.81 6.21
CA ILE A 100 6.14 19.76 6.03
C ILE A 100 5.65 19.64 4.57
N LEU A 101 5.51 20.77 3.87
CA LEU A 101 5.14 20.78 2.44
C LEU A 101 6.17 20.11 1.55
N LYS A 102 7.47 20.21 1.89
CA LYS A 102 8.54 19.50 1.16
C LYS A 102 8.43 18.00 1.37
N CYS A 103 8.11 17.55 2.58
CA CYS A 103 7.88 16.14 2.86
C CYS A 103 6.68 15.58 2.08
N TYR A 104 5.56 16.31 2.04
CA TYR A 104 4.40 15.91 1.23
C TYR A 104 4.73 15.82 -0.25
N ASN A 105 5.44 16.82 -0.79
CA ASN A 105 5.85 16.83 -2.19
C ASN A 105 6.77 15.63 -2.51
N TYR A 106 7.73 15.36 -1.62
CA TYR A 106 8.64 14.23 -1.75
C TYR A 106 7.90 12.88 -1.72
N LEU A 107 6.99 12.67 -0.76
CA LEU A 107 6.21 11.44 -0.69
C LEU A 107 5.30 11.27 -1.91
N GLN A 108 4.70 12.36 -2.41
CA GLN A 108 3.90 12.34 -3.63
C GLN A 108 4.75 11.92 -4.84
N HIS A 109 5.98 12.41 -4.95
CA HIS A 109 6.90 12.01 -6.00
C HIS A 109 7.21 10.51 -5.91
N LEU A 110 7.60 10.02 -4.73
CA LEU A 110 7.85 8.59 -4.49
C LEU A 110 6.63 7.71 -4.79
N SER A 111 5.44 8.16 -4.41
CA SER A 111 4.19 7.44 -4.64
C SER A 111 3.81 7.35 -6.12
N ARG A 112 4.43 8.13 -7.01
CA ARG A 112 4.22 8.04 -8.47
C ARG A 112 5.27 7.17 -9.14
N THR A 113 6.51 7.16 -8.63
CA THR A 113 7.61 6.39 -9.20
C THR A 113 7.62 4.95 -8.69
N GLU A 114 7.27 4.73 -7.42
CA GLU A 114 7.33 3.43 -6.74
C GLU A 114 6.06 3.18 -5.91
N ALA A 115 4.90 3.31 -6.56
CA ALA A 115 3.61 3.28 -5.88
C ALA A 115 3.28 1.92 -5.23
N GLU A 116 3.59 0.84 -5.94
CA GLU A 116 3.06 -0.49 -5.66
C GLU A 116 3.98 -1.30 -4.78
N CYS A 117 3.42 -1.83 -3.70
CA CYS A 117 4.06 -2.84 -2.85
C CYS A 117 3.19 -4.09 -2.86
N PRO A 118 3.75 -5.29 -3.12
CA PRO A 118 2.99 -6.52 -3.21
C PRO A 118 2.27 -6.85 -1.90
N SER A 119 1.20 -7.64 -2.01
CA SER A 119 0.49 -8.13 -0.83
C SER A 119 1.39 -9.08 -0.02
N PRO A 120 1.32 -9.03 1.32
CA PRO A 120 2.07 -9.93 2.19
C PRO A 120 1.95 -11.40 1.79
N GLY A 121 3.08 -12.06 1.50
CA GLY A 121 3.12 -13.47 1.09
C GLY A 121 3.09 -13.71 -0.43
N THR A 122 3.10 -12.66 -1.25
CA THR A 122 3.36 -12.78 -2.69
C THR A 122 4.86 -12.83 -2.90
N THR A 123 5.41 -13.95 -3.35
CA THR A 123 6.81 -14.02 -3.80
C THR A 123 7.02 -13.05 -4.96
N PRO A 124 8.08 -12.21 -4.96
CA PRO A 124 8.42 -11.40 -6.12
C PRO A 124 8.68 -12.36 -7.29
N SER A 125 7.83 -12.29 -8.33
CA SER A 125 8.10 -13.00 -9.58
C SER A 125 9.32 -12.34 -10.23
N LEU A 126 10.49 -12.95 -10.06
CA LEU A 126 11.66 -12.63 -10.85
C LEU A 126 11.41 -13.10 -12.29
N SER A 127 10.81 -12.24 -13.11
CA SER A 127 10.83 -12.41 -14.56
C SER A 127 11.92 -11.51 -15.12
N PRO A 128 13.06 -12.05 -15.60
CA PRO A 128 14.01 -11.28 -16.38
C PRO A 128 13.34 -10.89 -17.69
N ARG A 129 13.21 -9.59 -17.96
CA ARG A 129 12.92 -9.07 -19.29
C ARG A 129 14.15 -9.35 -20.17
N SER A 130 14.17 -10.50 -20.84
CA SER A 130 15.08 -10.72 -21.97
C SER A 130 14.46 -10.08 -23.21
N SER A 131 14.98 -8.94 -23.63
CA SER A 131 14.64 -8.35 -24.93
C SER A 131 15.87 -7.66 -25.52
N LEU A 132 16.80 -8.48 -25.97
CA LEU A 132 17.71 -8.33 -27.11
C LEU A 132 17.73 -9.77 -27.67
N ASP A 133 17.30 -10.03 -28.90
CA ASP A 133 18.08 -9.74 -30.10
C ASP A 133 17.20 -9.38 -31.32
N ASN A 134 17.73 -8.46 -32.12
CA ASN A 134 17.34 -8.26 -33.52
C ASN A 134 17.93 -9.40 -34.35
N GLU A 135 17.16 -9.97 -35.29
CA GLU A 135 17.69 -10.26 -36.63
C GLU A 135 16.57 -10.32 -37.69
N SER A 136 16.97 -9.94 -38.90
CA SER A 136 16.20 -9.48 -40.07
C SER A 136 15.31 -10.53 -40.76
N PRO A 137 14.45 -10.10 -41.71
CA PRO A 137 13.56 -10.97 -42.46
C PRO A 137 14.28 -11.55 -43.68
N ASP A 138 14.19 -12.87 -43.88
CA ASP A 138 14.48 -13.47 -45.18
C ASP A 138 13.41 -14.48 -45.58
N ASP A 139 13.01 -14.27 -46.83
CA ASP A 139 12.03 -14.92 -47.67
C ASP A 139 12.33 -16.42 -47.89
N ASN A 140 11.29 -17.24 -48.04
CA ASN A 140 11.20 -18.34 -49.03
C ASN A 140 9.92 -19.18 -48.86
N THR A 141 8.95 -18.83 -49.69
CA THR A 141 7.97 -19.67 -50.40
C THR A 141 8.17 -21.20 -50.35
N SER A 142 7.11 -21.96 -50.02
CA SER A 142 6.71 -23.19 -50.73
C SER A 142 5.29 -23.63 -50.35
N ASP A 143 4.38 -23.35 -51.28
CA ASP A 143 3.24 -24.14 -51.76
C ASP A 143 2.90 -25.48 -51.06
N SER A 144 1.64 -25.63 -50.66
CA SER A 144 0.86 -26.88 -50.87
C SER A 144 -0.60 -26.72 -50.43
N ASP A 145 -1.46 -26.53 -51.43
CA ASP A 145 -2.74 -27.20 -51.72
C ASP A 145 -3.71 -27.68 -50.61
N TYR A 146 -4.98 -27.27 -50.79
CA TYR A 146 -6.26 -27.98 -50.60
C TYR A 146 -6.54 -28.70 -49.25
N GLU A 147 -7.65 -28.46 -48.55
CA GLU A 147 -9.02 -28.73 -48.99
C GLU A 147 -10.08 -27.89 -48.24
N ASP A 148 -11.15 -27.68 -49.00
CA ASP A 148 -12.43 -27.06 -48.71
C ASP A 148 -13.31 -27.94 -47.81
N TYR A 149 -13.96 -27.34 -46.81
CA TYR A 149 -15.15 -27.92 -46.16
C TYR A 149 -16.10 -26.80 -45.74
N GLU A 150 -16.94 -26.37 -46.68
CA GLU A 150 -18.30 -25.94 -46.37
C GLU A 150 -19.13 -27.17 -45.98
N GLU A 151 -19.69 -27.21 -44.76
CA GLU A 151 -21.06 -27.69 -44.64
C GLU A 151 -21.82 -27.06 -43.45
N THR A 152 -22.89 -26.39 -43.85
CA THR A 152 -23.93 -25.75 -43.08
C THR A 152 -24.66 -26.67 -42.09
N SER A 153 -25.14 -26.12 -40.96
CA SER A 153 -26.51 -26.39 -40.51
C SER A 153 -27.03 -25.35 -39.52
N LYS A 154 -28.18 -24.78 -39.88
CA LYS A 154 -29.04 -23.90 -39.10
C LYS A 154 -29.88 -24.71 -38.10
N GLN A 155 -30.56 -23.97 -37.21
CA GLN A 155 -31.74 -24.31 -36.37
C GLN A 155 -31.41 -24.79 -34.94
N LYS A 156 -32.11 -24.39 -33.87
CA LYS A 156 -33.40 -23.69 -33.72
C LYS A 156 -33.55 -23.17 -32.27
N GLN A 157 -34.38 -22.13 -32.13
CA GLN A 157 -35.07 -21.66 -30.93
C GLN A 157 -35.30 -22.67 -29.80
N LYS A 158 -35.12 -22.21 -28.55
CA LYS A 158 -36.26 -21.96 -27.64
C LYS A 158 -35.91 -20.92 -26.58
#